data_AF-A0A382UUY8-F1
#
_entry.id   AF-A0A382UUY8-F1
#
_cell.length_a   1.000
_cell.length_b   1.000
_cell.length_c   1.000
_cell.angle_alpha   90.00
_cell.angle_beta   90.00
_cell.angle_gamma   90.00
#
_symmetry.space_group_name_H-M   'P 1'
#
loop_
_entity.id
_entity.type
_entity.pdbx_description
1 polymer ?
#
loop_
_entity_poly.entity_id
_entity_poly.type
_entity_poly.pdbx_seq_one_letter_code
_entity_poly.pdbx_strand_id
1 'polypeptide(L)'
;SDVKDTSLRVPSSYNGTVIDVRVFTRDGIDKDLRAKDIERQEVERIRKNIEAEFRIIETATYERLAEVLTGKAVIAGPMLKKGDKLTKAYLSDIGSDDWFKLRMEKEALNDQLVLADKRLKERRIELDEKFEESKVKLQSGDDLAPGVLKIVKVYLAIKRRIQPGDKMAGRHGNKGVISVIKPVEDMPFDVNGEPIDIVLNPLGVPKRMNVGQILESHLGWAAEGLGLKIGAMLDTQREVIEIRQFLEKVYNQSGRIEDLDSLSDAEVLSLAGNLRGGVPMATGVFDGAD
;
A
#
# COMPACT_ATOMS: atom_id res chain seq x y z
N SER A 1 -15.92 -3.30 53.17
CA SER A 1 -15.59 -2.54 51.96
C SER A 1 -16.36 -3.15 50.79
N ASP A 2 -17.55 -2.63 50.50
CA ASP A 2 -18.43 -3.16 49.45
C ASP A 2 -18.08 -2.50 48.11
N VAL A 3 -17.06 -3.03 47.43
CA VAL A 3 -16.74 -2.63 46.05
C VAL A 3 -17.20 -3.73 45.12
N LYS A 4 -18.05 -3.36 44.15
CA LYS A 4 -18.57 -4.29 43.12
C LYS A 4 -17.65 -4.26 41.90
N ASP A 5 -17.25 -5.43 41.42
CA ASP A 5 -16.53 -5.56 40.15
C ASP A 5 -17.46 -5.25 38.96
N THR A 6 -17.13 -4.20 38.20
CA THR A 6 -17.84 -3.75 36.99
C THR A 6 -16.91 -3.70 35.78
N SER A 7 -15.81 -4.46 35.81
CA SER A 7 -14.80 -4.47 34.74
C SER A 7 -15.36 -4.89 33.39
N LEU A 8 -14.86 -4.27 32.31
CA LEU A 8 -15.15 -4.68 30.94
C LEU A 8 -14.52 -6.05 30.66
N ARG A 9 -15.32 -6.99 30.16
CA ARG A 9 -14.87 -8.34 29.80
C ARG A 9 -15.09 -8.61 28.33
N VAL A 10 -14.15 -9.30 27.71
CA VAL A 10 -14.30 -9.75 26.32
C VAL A 10 -15.36 -10.85 26.26
N PRO A 11 -16.31 -10.81 25.31
CA PRO A 11 -17.25 -11.91 25.12
C PRO A 11 -16.52 -13.22 24.82
N SER A 12 -17.05 -14.35 25.32
CA SER A 12 -16.39 -15.66 25.27
C SER A 12 -16.08 -16.17 23.84
N SER A 13 -16.79 -15.66 22.83
CA SER A 13 -16.63 -16.05 21.43
C SER A 13 -15.48 -15.33 20.69
N TYR A 14 -14.80 -14.38 21.34
CA TYR A 14 -13.76 -13.58 20.70
C TYR A 14 -12.40 -13.81 21.32
N ASN A 15 -11.44 -14.20 20.48
CA ASN A 15 -10.02 -14.20 20.75
C ASN A 15 -9.30 -13.34 19.70
N GLY A 16 -8.46 -12.42 20.15
CA GLY A 16 -7.85 -11.45 19.26
C GLY A 16 -6.65 -10.76 19.87
N THR A 17 -5.98 -9.95 19.07
CA THR A 17 -4.85 -9.11 19.52
C THR A 17 -5.35 -7.69 19.70
N VAL A 18 -5.00 -7.07 20.83
CA VAL A 18 -5.25 -5.64 21.03
C VAL A 18 -4.29 -4.87 20.13
N ILE A 19 -4.83 -4.13 19.15
CA ILE A 19 -4.05 -3.39 18.17
C ILE A 19 -3.83 -1.93 18.56
N ASP A 20 -4.78 -1.36 19.31
CA ASP A 20 -4.72 0.04 19.73
C ASP A 20 -5.52 0.22 21.03
N VAL A 21 -5.09 1.16 21.86
CA VAL A 21 -5.78 1.56 23.09
C VAL A 21 -5.79 3.07 23.15
N ARG A 22 -6.99 3.65 23.13
CA ARG A 22 -7.18 5.10 23.25
C ARG A 22 -7.81 5.43 24.59
N VAL A 23 -7.23 6.40 25.26
CA VAL A 23 -7.67 6.88 26.56
C VAL A 23 -8.11 8.32 26.39
N PHE A 24 -9.38 8.58 26.68
CA PHE A 24 -9.98 9.91 26.64
C PHE A 24 -10.21 10.37 28.08
N THR A 25 -9.78 11.59 28.41
CA THR A 25 -9.87 12.16 29.76
C THR A 25 -10.50 13.53 29.68
N ARG A 26 -11.50 13.79 30.52
CA ARG A 26 -12.10 15.12 30.63
C ARG A 26 -11.07 16.14 31.16
N ASP A 27 -11.21 17.38 30.71
CA ASP A 27 -10.43 18.52 31.22
C ASP A 27 -10.53 18.67 32.75
N GLY A 28 -9.38 18.99 33.36
CA GLY A 28 -9.27 19.21 34.81
C GLY A 28 -9.04 17.94 35.64
N ILE A 29 -8.92 16.77 35.02
CA ILE A 29 -8.59 15.51 35.69
C ILE A 29 -7.13 15.14 35.41
N ASP A 30 -6.42 14.69 36.45
CA ASP A 30 -5.05 14.23 36.30
C ASP A 30 -4.96 12.99 35.39
N LYS A 31 -4.09 13.08 34.37
CA LYS A 31 -3.82 11.96 33.47
C LYS A 31 -3.02 10.87 34.17
N ASP A 32 -3.47 9.63 34.02
CA ASP A 32 -2.74 8.45 34.51
C ASP A 32 -1.41 8.26 33.79
N LEU A 33 -0.50 7.48 34.39
CA LEU A 33 0.80 7.12 33.80
C LEU A 33 0.65 6.58 32.36
N ARG A 34 -0.31 5.66 32.15
CA ARG A 34 -0.56 5.08 30.82
C ARG A 34 -1.03 6.11 29.80
N ALA A 35 -1.86 7.08 30.21
CA ALA A 35 -2.33 8.14 29.32
C ALA A 35 -1.18 9.09 28.95
N LYS A 36 -0.33 9.45 29.91
CA LYS A 36 0.88 10.25 29.69
C LYS A 36 1.87 9.55 28.76
N ASP A 37 2.04 8.24 28.90
CA ASP A 37 2.90 7.45 28.02
C ASP A 37 2.40 7.44 26.57
N ILE A 38 1.08 7.26 26.38
CA ILE A 38 0.46 7.29 25.04
C ILE A 38 0.62 8.68 24.41
N GLU A 39 0.32 9.74 25.17
CA GLU A 39 0.49 11.12 24.71
C GLU A 39 1.94 11.41 24.30
N ARG A 40 2.93 11.01 25.12
CA ARG A 40 4.34 11.18 24.80
C ARG A 40 4.73 10.44 23.52
N GLN A 41 4.29 9.19 23.35
CA GLN A 41 4.55 8.40 22.14
C GLN A 41 3.94 9.07 20.90
N GLU A 42 2.74 9.63 21.03
CA GLU A 42 2.05 10.31 19.95
C GLU A 42 2.74 11.62 19.55
N VAL A 43 3.14 12.43 20.53
CA VAL A 43 3.92 13.67 20.29
C VAL A 43 5.25 13.36 19.61
N GLU A 44 5.96 12.31 20.07
CA GLU A 44 7.21 11.88 19.44
C GLU A 44 6.99 11.42 17.99
N ARG A 45 5.90 10.69 17.72
CA ARG A 45 5.52 10.27 16.36
C ARG A 45 5.26 11.46 15.46
N ILE A 46 4.47 12.45 15.91
CA ILE A 46 4.18 13.65 15.13
C ILE A 46 5.46 14.42 14.85
N ARG A 47 6.34 14.57 15.85
CA ARG A 47 7.63 15.22 15.69
C ARG A 47 8.48 14.54 14.62
N LYS A 48 8.61 13.21 14.67
CA LYS A 48 9.35 12.43 13.66
C LYS A 48 8.78 12.63 12.26
N ASN A 49 7.45 12.65 12.11
CA ASN A 49 6.80 12.87 10.83
C ASN A 49 7.08 14.26 10.27
N ILE A 50 7.00 15.31 11.11
CA ILE A 50 7.25 16.69 10.70
C ILE A 50 8.72 16.91 10.35
N GLU A 51 9.65 16.37 11.14
CA GLU A 51 11.09 16.43 10.84
C GLU A 51 11.42 15.68 9.54
N ALA A 52 10.77 14.55 9.28
CA ALA A 52 10.92 13.81 8.02
C ALA A 52 10.35 14.59 6.83
N GLU A 53 9.18 15.20 6.98
CA GLU A 53 8.57 16.05 5.95
C GLU A 53 9.49 17.22 5.61
N PHE A 54 10.01 17.93 6.62
CA PHE A 54 10.95 19.03 6.41
C PHE A 54 12.21 18.55 5.70
N ARG A 55 12.80 17.42 6.13
CA ARG A 55 14.00 16.84 5.49
C ARG A 55 13.78 16.50 4.02
N ILE A 56 12.61 15.94 3.66
CA ILE A 56 12.27 15.63 2.27
C ILE A 56 12.21 16.91 1.43
N ILE A 57 11.55 17.95 1.96
CA ILE A 57 11.42 19.25 1.27
C ILE A 57 12.79 19.92 1.11
N GLU A 58 13.60 19.91 2.16
CA GLU A 58 14.96 20.44 2.19
C GLU A 58 15.83 19.73 1.13
N THR A 59 15.86 18.40 1.14
CA THR A 59 16.59 17.59 0.16
C THR A 59 16.15 17.88 -1.26
N ALA A 60 14.83 17.86 -1.53
CA ALA A 60 14.28 18.15 -2.86
C ALA A 60 14.56 19.60 -3.32
N THR A 61 14.75 20.53 -2.38
CA THR A 61 15.11 21.92 -2.70
C THR A 61 16.58 22.01 -3.07
N TYR A 62 17.46 21.33 -2.32
CA TYR A 62 18.88 21.25 -2.63
C TYR A 62 19.16 20.51 -3.94
N GLU A 63 18.45 19.42 -4.24
CA GLU A 63 18.56 18.73 -5.54
C GLU A 63 18.20 19.65 -6.71
N ARG A 64 17.09 20.40 -6.59
CA ARG A 64 16.68 21.39 -7.60
C ARG A 64 17.70 22.52 -7.76
N LEU A 65 18.23 23.04 -6.65
CA LEU A 65 19.30 24.03 -6.69
C LEU A 65 20.58 23.44 -7.31
N ALA A 66 20.91 22.17 -7.02
CA ALA A 66 22.09 21.51 -7.55
C ALA A 66 22.05 21.44 -9.08
N GLU A 67 20.93 21.06 -9.66
CA GLU A 67 20.75 21.00 -11.12
C GLU A 67 20.98 22.35 -11.79
N VAL A 68 20.47 23.42 -11.19
CA VAL A 68 20.58 24.77 -11.76
C VAL A 68 21.99 25.36 -11.59
N LEU A 69 22.63 25.09 -10.45
CA LEU A 69 23.92 25.66 -10.07
C LEU A 69 25.12 24.87 -10.65
N THR A 70 24.94 23.60 -11.01
CA THR A 70 26.02 22.78 -11.60
C THR A 70 26.58 23.43 -12.86
N GLY A 71 27.92 23.58 -12.93
CA GLY A 71 28.61 24.18 -14.06
C GLY A 71 28.57 25.71 -14.14
N LYS A 72 27.95 26.40 -13.16
CA LYS A 72 27.97 27.86 -13.05
C LYS A 72 29.16 28.32 -12.18
N ALA A 73 29.65 29.53 -12.44
CA ALA A 73 30.78 30.12 -11.72
C ALA A 73 30.33 30.84 -10.44
N VAL A 74 31.12 30.67 -9.38
CA VAL A 74 30.91 31.31 -8.07
C VAL A 74 31.82 32.52 -7.87
N ILE A 75 31.34 33.51 -7.11
CA ILE A 75 32.16 34.62 -6.59
C ILE A 75 32.82 34.20 -5.28
N ALA A 76 32.05 33.57 -4.39
CA ALA A 76 32.50 33.15 -3.07
C ALA A 76 31.64 32.00 -2.55
N GLY A 77 32.25 31.06 -1.83
CA GLY A 77 31.57 29.95 -1.17
C GLY A 77 32.53 29.22 -0.23
N PRO A 78 32.02 28.37 0.68
CA PRO A 78 32.86 27.54 1.54
C PRO A 78 33.87 26.74 0.69
N MET A 79 35.17 26.87 0.95
CA MET A 79 36.23 26.19 0.17
C MET A 79 36.28 26.49 -1.35
N LEU A 80 35.60 27.54 -1.85
CA LEU A 80 35.64 27.93 -3.27
C LEU A 80 36.19 29.34 -3.49
N LYS A 81 36.98 29.53 -4.55
CA LYS A 81 37.52 30.83 -4.96
C LYS A 81 36.67 31.44 -6.07
N LYS A 82 36.84 32.76 -6.28
CA LYS A 82 36.19 33.50 -7.35
C LYS A 82 36.54 32.90 -8.72
N GLY A 83 35.52 32.51 -9.48
CA GLY A 83 35.64 31.94 -10.81
C GLY A 83 35.60 30.40 -10.87
N ASP A 84 35.58 29.71 -9.72
CA ASP A 84 35.47 28.25 -9.68
C ASP A 84 34.09 27.79 -10.17
N LYS A 85 34.04 26.68 -10.90
CA LYS A 85 32.78 26.07 -11.36
C LYS A 85 32.27 25.08 -10.34
N LEU A 86 30.98 25.17 -10.00
CA LEU A 86 30.33 24.21 -9.10
C LEU A 86 30.24 22.82 -9.73
N THR A 87 30.72 21.81 -9.00
CA THR A 87 30.61 20.40 -9.37
C THR A 87 29.53 19.71 -8.55
N LYS A 88 28.91 18.67 -9.12
CA LYS A 88 27.89 17.87 -8.42
C LYS A 88 28.43 17.17 -7.16
N ALA A 89 29.74 16.85 -7.15
CA ALA A 89 30.42 16.26 -5.99
C ALA A 89 30.56 17.26 -4.83
N TYR A 90 30.92 18.52 -5.12
CA TYR A 90 30.98 19.55 -4.09
C TYR A 90 29.61 19.87 -3.49
N LEU A 91 28.57 19.96 -4.33
CA LEU A 91 27.20 20.25 -3.89
C LEU A 91 26.55 19.11 -3.10
N SER A 92 27.06 17.88 -3.19
CA SER A 92 26.58 16.75 -2.38
C SER A 92 27.27 16.65 -1.01
N ASP A 93 28.45 17.26 -0.85
CA ASP A 93 29.26 17.20 0.37
C ASP A 93 29.09 18.45 1.26
N ILE A 94 28.56 19.54 0.70
CA ILE A 94 28.31 20.78 1.44
C ILE A 94 27.15 20.61 2.44
N GLY A 95 27.36 21.07 3.68
CA GLY A 95 26.34 21.06 4.72
C GLY A 95 25.14 21.97 4.39
N SER A 96 23.96 21.64 4.92
CA SER A 96 22.70 22.40 4.71
C SER A 96 22.84 23.90 5.02
N ASP A 97 23.57 24.25 6.09
CA ASP A 97 23.82 25.64 6.50
C ASP A 97 24.74 26.43 5.56
N ASP A 98 25.48 25.73 4.71
CA ASP A 98 26.51 26.29 3.85
C ASP A 98 26.01 26.56 2.41
N TRP A 99 24.87 25.95 2.02
CA TRP A 99 24.20 26.19 0.73
C TRP A 99 23.88 27.66 0.48
N PHE A 100 23.38 28.35 1.50
CA PHE A 100 22.95 29.75 1.38
C PHE A 100 24.09 30.77 1.59
N LYS A 101 25.31 30.29 1.89
CA LYS A 101 26.51 31.12 1.93
C LYS A 101 27.17 31.25 0.54
N LEU A 102 26.71 30.47 -0.44
CA LEU A 102 27.17 30.55 -1.83
C LEU A 102 26.75 31.88 -2.46
N ARG A 103 27.71 32.56 -3.09
CA ARG A 103 27.48 33.73 -3.92
C ARG A 103 27.87 33.41 -5.36
N MET A 104 26.89 33.44 -6.25
CA MET A 104 27.04 33.19 -7.68
C MET A 104 27.41 34.45 -8.44
N GLU A 105 28.07 34.30 -9.60
CA GLU A 105 28.38 35.44 -10.48
C GLU A 105 27.14 36.08 -11.10
N LYS A 106 26.08 35.30 -11.34
CA LYS A 106 24.82 35.80 -11.92
C LYS A 106 23.83 36.18 -10.83
N GLU A 107 23.30 37.40 -10.91
CA GLU A 107 22.30 37.94 -9.99
C GLU A 107 21.05 37.06 -9.89
N ALA A 108 20.51 36.61 -11.03
CA ALA A 108 19.34 35.72 -11.06
C ALA A 108 19.53 34.40 -10.28
N LEU A 109 20.75 33.88 -10.15
CA LEU A 109 21.03 32.67 -9.36
C LEU A 109 21.09 32.98 -7.85
N ASN A 110 21.55 34.17 -7.49
CA ASN A 110 21.53 34.64 -6.11
C ASN A 110 20.07 34.87 -5.66
N ASP A 111 19.23 35.44 -6.52
CA ASP A 111 17.79 35.61 -6.22
C ASP A 111 17.10 34.27 -5.99
N GLN A 112 17.45 33.24 -6.77
CA GLN A 112 16.93 31.89 -6.58
C GLN A 112 17.38 31.26 -5.25
N LEU A 113 18.65 31.46 -4.86
CA LEU A 113 19.16 31.01 -3.56
C LEU A 113 18.46 31.71 -2.39
N VAL A 114 18.26 33.03 -2.47
CA VAL A 114 17.54 33.81 -1.45
C VAL A 114 16.07 33.41 -1.37
N LEU A 115 15.41 33.20 -2.51
CA LEU A 115 14.02 32.75 -2.55
C LEU A 115 13.87 31.33 -1.97
N ALA A 116 14.81 30.43 -2.28
CA ALA A 116 14.81 29.08 -1.74
C ALA A 116 15.03 29.06 -0.21
N ASP A 117 15.97 29.86 0.30
CA ASP A 117 16.19 30.05 1.75
C ASP A 117 14.92 30.58 2.44
N LYS A 118 14.31 31.62 1.87
CA LYS A 118 13.07 32.19 2.38
C LYS A 118 11.95 31.14 2.43
N ARG A 119 11.76 30.36 1.36
CA ARG A 119 10.74 29.30 1.30
C ARG A 119 10.98 28.20 2.33
N LEU A 120 12.24 27.79 2.55
CA LEU A 120 12.54 26.77 3.55
C LEU A 120 12.29 27.29 4.97
N LYS A 121 12.63 28.56 5.25
CA LYS A 121 12.33 29.21 6.54
C LYS A 121 10.84 29.35 6.79
N GLU A 122 10.08 29.84 5.80
CA GLU A 122 8.61 29.92 5.87
C GLU A 122 8.01 28.54 6.12
N ARG A 123 8.46 27.51 5.37
CA ARG A 123 7.95 26.15 5.55
C ARG A 123 8.30 25.58 6.92
N ARG A 124 9.48 25.89 7.46
CA ARG A 124 9.87 25.47 8.81
C ARG A 124 8.93 26.05 9.86
N ILE A 125 8.64 27.35 9.76
CA ILE A 125 7.69 28.03 10.65
C ILE A 125 6.31 27.39 10.56
N GLU A 126 5.78 27.17 9.35
CA GLU A 126 4.48 26.51 9.16
C GLU A 126 4.43 25.10 9.78
N LEU A 127 5.52 24.34 9.68
CA LEU A 127 5.62 23.00 10.24
C LEU A 127 5.72 23.01 11.77
N ASP A 128 6.48 23.95 12.33
CA ASP A 128 6.59 24.14 13.78
C ASP A 128 5.24 24.63 14.37
N GLU A 129 4.51 25.51 13.67
CA GLU A 129 3.15 25.92 14.04
C GLU A 129 2.17 24.74 14.03
N LYS A 130 2.20 23.91 12.98
CA LYS A 130 1.40 22.67 12.91
C LYS A 130 1.74 21.69 14.02
N PHE A 131 3.01 21.59 14.39
CA PHE A 131 3.46 20.75 15.49
C PHE A 131 2.84 21.22 16.81
N GLU A 132 2.97 22.51 17.13
CA GLU A 132 2.41 23.05 18.37
C GLU A 132 0.88 23.00 18.38
N GLU A 133 0.20 23.26 17.25
CA GLU A 133 -1.25 23.08 17.15
C GLU A 133 -1.67 21.63 17.43
N SER A 134 -0.98 20.66 16.84
CA SER A 134 -1.28 19.23 17.02
C SER A 134 -1.00 18.76 18.45
N LYS A 135 0.09 19.25 19.05
CA LYS A 135 0.46 18.98 20.43
C LYS A 135 -0.56 19.56 21.41
N VAL A 136 -0.99 20.80 21.23
CA VAL A 136 -2.04 21.42 22.05
C VAL A 136 -3.34 20.62 21.97
N LYS A 137 -3.75 20.21 20.76
CA LYS A 137 -4.96 19.37 20.56
C LYS A 137 -4.87 18.00 21.25
N LEU A 138 -3.68 17.40 21.34
CA LEU A 138 -3.48 16.13 22.06
C LEU A 138 -3.46 16.32 23.58
N GLN A 139 -3.03 17.50 24.03
CA GLN A 139 -2.92 17.80 25.45
C GLN A 139 -4.22 18.28 26.07
N SER A 140 -5.04 19.01 25.30
CA SER A 140 -6.40 19.37 25.69
C SER A 140 -7.22 18.13 26.01
N GLY A 141 -8.06 18.22 27.03
CA GLY A 141 -8.99 17.17 27.38
C GLY A 141 -10.08 17.01 26.34
N ASP A 142 -10.73 15.86 26.41
CA ASP A 142 -11.76 15.47 25.46
C ASP A 142 -13.14 15.91 25.93
N ASP A 143 -14.02 16.23 24.96
CA ASP A 143 -15.43 16.47 25.23
C ASP A 143 -16.14 15.12 25.48
N LEU A 144 -16.50 14.89 26.74
CA LEU A 144 -17.15 13.66 27.21
C LEU A 144 -18.57 13.96 27.69
N ALA A 145 -19.47 12.98 27.53
CA ALA A 145 -20.86 13.08 27.99
C ALA A 145 -20.96 13.44 29.50
N PRO A 146 -21.95 14.25 29.92
CA PRO A 146 -22.09 14.69 31.32
C PRO A 146 -22.00 13.53 32.31
N GLY A 147 -21.21 13.71 33.38
CA GLY A 147 -20.98 12.68 34.40
C GLY A 147 -19.90 11.64 34.07
N VAL A 148 -19.41 11.56 32.83
CA VAL A 148 -18.30 10.65 32.45
C VAL A 148 -16.95 11.35 32.61
N LEU A 149 -16.10 10.85 33.51
CA LEU A 149 -14.77 11.41 33.78
C LEU A 149 -13.70 10.94 32.77
N LYS A 150 -13.80 9.67 32.34
CA LYS A 150 -12.80 9.01 31.51
C LYS A 150 -13.45 7.94 30.63
N ILE A 151 -12.99 7.80 29.40
CA ILE A 151 -13.38 6.71 28.49
C ILE A 151 -12.12 5.99 28.01
N VAL A 152 -12.15 4.66 27.99
CA VAL A 152 -11.08 3.84 27.40
C VAL A 152 -11.67 3.03 26.26
N LYS A 153 -11.13 3.22 25.06
CA LYS A 153 -11.46 2.41 23.87
C LYS A 153 -10.33 1.45 23.59
N VAL A 154 -10.65 0.17 23.53
CA VAL A 154 -9.71 -0.91 23.21
C VAL A 154 -10.10 -1.50 21.86
N TYR A 155 -9.19 -1.44 20.89
CA TYR A 155 -9.40 -1.99 19.56
C TYR A 155 -8.84 -3.42 19.50
N LEU A 156 -9.71 -4.38 19.24
CA LEU A 156 -9.39 -5.80 19.18
C LEU A 156 -9.47 -6.28 17.72
N ALA A 157 -8.35 -6.73 17.16
CA ALA A 157 -8.32 -7.38 15.87
C ALA A 157 -8.52 -8.89 16.03
N ILE A 158 -9.48 -9.44 15.29
CA ILE A 158 -9.83 -10.86 15.31
C ILE A 158 -9.70 -11.40 13.90
N LYS A 159 -8.92 -12.48 13.74
CA LYS A 159 -8.85 -13.23 12.48
C LYS A 159 -9.88 -14.36 12.54
N ARG A 160 -10.99 -14.20 11.82
CA ARG A 160 -12.02 -15.26 11.71
C ARG A 160 -11.60 -16.25 10.64
N ARG A 161 -11.67 -17.54 10.97
CA ARG A 161 -11.45 -18.63 10.01
C ARG A 161 -12.79 -19.07 9.43
N ILE A 162 -12.74 -19.61 8.22
CA ILE A 162 -13.90 -20.22 7.58
C ILE A 162 -14.35 -21.45 8.39
N GLN A 163 -15.66 -21.60 8.58
CA GLN A 163 -16.22 -22.68 9.38
C GLN A 163 -17.50 -23.23 8.75
N PRO A 164 -17.86 -24.50 9.03
CA PRO A 164 -19.17 -25.02 8.68
C PRO A 164 -20.29 -24.12 9.22
N GLY A 165 -21.30 -23.87 8.41
CA GLY A 165 -22.36 -22.89 8.73
C GLY A 165 -22.12 -21.48 8.17
N ASP A 166 -20.90 -21.16 7.72
CA ASP A 166 -20.67 -19.89 7.03
C ASP A 166 -21.37 -19.87 5.67
N LYS A 167 -21.86 -18.69 5.29
CA LYS A 167 -22.60 -18.48 4.05
C LYS A 167 -21.68 -17.94 2.96
N MET A 168 -21.67 -18.62 1.82
CA MET A 168 -20.92 -18.21 0.63
C MET A 168 -21.87 -17.98 -0.54
N ALA A 169 -21.45 -17.15 -1.50
CA ALA A 169 -22.20 -16.88 -2.71
C ALA A 169 -21.25 -16.75 -3.90
N GLY A 170 -21.68 -17.23 -5.06
CA GLY A 170 -21.00 -17.01 -6.34
C GLY A 170 -21.57 -15.80 -7.09
N ARG A 171 -20.85 -15.38 -8.13
CA ARG A 171 -21.18 -14.20 -8.97
C ARG A 171 -22.49 -14.38 -9.74
N HIS A 172 -22.86 -15.61 -10.06
CA HIS A 172 -24.09 -15.97 -10.79
C HIS A 172 -25.31 -16.20 -9.88
N GLY A 173 -25.30 -15.64 -8.66
CA GLY A 173 -26.45 -15.67 -7.75
C GLY A 173 -26.69 -17.00 -7.04
N ASN A 174 -25.82 -18.00 -7.23
CA ASN A 174 -25.77 -19.21 -6.40
C ASN A 174 -25.34 -18.83 -4.97
N LYS A 175 -26.06 -19.33 -3.97
CA LYS A 175 -25.83 -19.07 -2.54
C LYS A 175 -25.87 -20.40 -1.83
N GLY A 176 -24.91 -20.64 -0.93
CA GLY A 176 -24.77 -21.87 -0.18
C GLY A 176 -24.28 -21.62 1.23
N VAL A 177 -24.45 -22.62 2.07
CA VAL A 177 -23.85 -22.68 3.41
C VAL A 177 -22.83 -23.80 3.39
N ILE A 178 -21.67 -23.60 3.99
CA ILE A 178 -20.64 -24.65 4.09
C ILE A 178 -21.18 -25.79 4.93
N SER A 179 -21.30 -26.98 4.34
CA SER A 179 -21.80 -28.16 5.02
C SER A 179 -20.75 -28.81 5.91
N VAL A 180 -19.57 -29.08 5.34
CA VAL A 180 -18.46 -29.77 6.00
C VAL A 180 -17.15 -29.36 5.33
N ILE A 181 -16.06 -29.34 6.09
CA ILE A 181 -14.69 -29.19 5.57
C ILE A 181 -14.06 -30.59 5.58
N LYS A 182 -13.63 -31.06 4.41
CA LYS A 182 -13.05 -32.40 4.24
C LYS A 182 -11.52 -32.35 4.19
N PRO A 183 -10.82 -33.38 4.71
CA PRO A 183 -9.40 -33.57 4.45
C PRO A 183 -9.13 -33.73 2.94
N VAL A 184 -7.92 -33.40 2.51
CA VAL A 184 -7.55 -33.38 1.08
C VAL A 184 -7.60 -34.78 0.46
N GLU A 185 -7.27 -35.81 1.24
CA GLU A 185 -7.30 -37.22 0.85
C GLU A 185 -8.71 -37.77 0.54
N ASP A 186 -9.76 -37.12 1.06
CA ASP A 186 -11.16 -37.47 0.80
C ASP A 186 -11.72 -36.76 -0.44
N MET A 187 -10.99 -35.77 -0.99
CA MET A 187 -11.47 -34.96 -2.11
C MET A 187 -11.27 -35.69 -3.44
N PRO A 188 -12.21 -35.56 -4.40
CA PRO A 188 -11.97 -36.01 -5.77
C PRO A 188 -10.74 -35.32 -6.36
N PHE A 189 -9.98 -36.04 -7.18
CA PHE A 189 -8.76 -35.54 -7.83
C PHE A 189 -8.75 -35.86 -9.32
N ASP A 190 -7.95 -35.11 -10.07
CA ASP A 190 -7.79 -35.26 -11.51
C ASP A 190 -6.79 -36.38 -11.89
N VAL A 191 -6.52 -36.56 -13.19
CA VAL A 191 -5.55 -37.59 -13.65
C VAL A 191 -4.11 -37.32 -13.22
N ASN A 192 -3.79 -36.08 -12.84
CA ASN A 192 -2.47 -35.66 -12.37
C ASN A 192 -2.36 -35.72 -10.83
N GLY A 193 -3.45 -36.05 -10.13
CA GLY A 193 -3.52 -36.11 -8.67
C GLY A 193 -3.85 -34.78 -8.01
N GLU A 194 -4.29 -33.77 -8.76
CA GLU A 194 -4.69 -32.47 -8.22
C GLU A 194 -6.09 -32.56 -7.60
N PRO A 195 -6.23 -32.30 -6.28
CA PRO A 195 -7.51 -32.38 -5.59
C PRO A 195 -8.39 -31.16 -5.89
N ILE A 196 -9.70 -31.38 -5.95
CA ILE A 196 -10.70 -30.29 -6.11
C ILE A 196 -10.94 -29.60 -4.77
N ASP A 197 -10.98 -28.26 -4.75
CA ASP A 197 -11.25 -27.49 -3.52
C ASP A 197 -12.73 -27.43 -3.12
N ILE A 198 -13.65 -27.28 -4.10
CA ILE A 198 -15.07 -27.04 -3.85
C ILE A 198 -15.93 -27.95 -4.75
N VAL A 199 -16.84 -28.71 -4.14
CA VAL A 199 -17.83 -29.52 -4.85
C VAL A 199 -19.21 -28.85 -4.79
N LEU A 200 -19.77 -28.54 -5.96
CA LEU A 200 -21.09 -27.93 -6.10
C LEU A 200 -22.13 -28.95 -6.58
N ASN A 201 -23.37 -28.80 -6.13
CA ASN A 201 -24.48 -29.63 -6.61
C ASN A 201 -24.96 -29.15 -7.99
N PRO A 202 -24.89 -29.99 -9.05
CA PRO A 202 -25.26 -29.59 -10.40
C PRO A 202 -26.76 -29.32 -10.57
N LEU A 203 -27.63 -29.89 -9.72
CA LEU A 203 -29.08 -29.71 -9.81
C LEU A 203 -29.53 -28.25 -9.61
N GLY A 204 -28.69 -27.43 -8.98
CA GLY A 204 -28.96 -26.01 -8.79
C GLY A 204 -28.96 -25.20 -10.09
N VAL A 205 -28.19 -25.65 -11.10
CA VAL A 205 -28.01 -24.94 -12.37
C VAL A 205 -29.27 -24.96 -13.25
N PRO A 206 -29.82 -26.12 -13.64
CA PRO A 206 -31.00 -26.17 -14.50
C PRO A 206 -32.23 -25.54 -13.83
N LYS A 207 -32.37 -25.72 -12.50
CA LYS A 207 -33.50 -25.18 -11.74
C LYS A 207 -33.53 -23.65 -11.69
N ARG A 208 -32.36 -23.00 -11.70
CA ARG A 208 -32.25 -21.53 -11.63
C ARG A 208 -31.90 -20.88 -12.97
N MET A 209 -31.71 -21.69 -14.02
CA MET A 209 -31.33 -21.25 -15.37
C MET A 209 -30.09 -20.33 -15.41
N ASN A 210 -29.14 -20.52 -14.48
CA ASN A 210 -27.91 -19.74 -14.41
C ASN A 210 -26.74 -20.47 -15.09
N VAL A 211 -26.88 -20.68 -16.40
CA VAL A 211 -25.90 -21.40 -17.24
C VAL A 211 -24.54 -20.68 -17.28
N GLY A 212 -24.52 -19.36 -17.09
CA GLY A 212 -23.30 -18.55 -17.08
C GLY A 212 -22.21 -19.05 -16.13
N GLN A 213 -22.56 -19.68 -14.99
CA GLN A 213 -21.55 -20.21 -14.07
C GLN A 213 -20.76 -21.39 -14.67
N ILE A 214 -21.37 -22.16 -15.59
CA ILE A 214 -20.70 -23.26 -16.29
C ILE A 214 -19.73 -22.66 -17.31
N LEU A 215 -20.17 -21.64 -18.06
CA LEU A 215 -19.31 -20.93 -19.01
C LEU A 215 -18.14 -20.24 -18.29
N GLU A 216 -18.39 -19.61 -17.14
CA GLU A 216 -17.34 -19.04 -16.28
C GLU A 216 -16.34 -20.12 -15.84
N SER A 217 -16.83 -21.29 -15.42
CA SER A 217 -15.97 -22.40 -14.98
C SER A 217 -15.11 -22.94 -16.12
N HIS A 218 -15.66 -23.10 -17.32
CA HIS A 218 -14.89 -23.54 -18.50
C HIS A 218 -13.83 -22.51 -18.90
N LEU A 219 -14.20 -21.22 -18.92
CA LEU A 219 -13.25 -20.16 -19.25
C LEU A 219 -12.15 -20.03 -18.19
N GLY A 220 -12.48 -20.19 -16.91
CA GLY A 220 -11.52 -20.26 -15.82
C GLY A 220 -10.54 -21.42 -15.97
N TRP A 221 -11.04 -22.62 -16.30
CA TRP A 221 -10.21 -23.80 -16.54
C TRP A 221 -9.25 -23.58 -17.73
N ALA A 222 -9.74 -22.96 -18.82
CA ALA A 222 -8.89 -22.62 -19.96
C ALA A 222 -7.81 -21.58 -19.59
N ALA A 223 -8.19 -20.55 -18.84
CA ALA A 223 -7.28 -19.51 -18.36
C ALA A 223 -6.16 -20.05 -17.47
N GLU A 224 -6.50 -20.94 -16.53
CA GLU A 224 -5.54 -21.65 -15.67
C GLU A 224 -4.61 -22.54 -16.49
N GLY A 225 -5.16 -23.33 -17.43
CA GLY A 225 -4.36 -24.17 -18.33
C GLY A 225 -3.38 -23.37 -19.20
N LEU A 226 -3.73 -22.16 -19.62
CA LEU A 226 -2.81 -21.23 -20.28
C LEU A 226 -1.71 -20.75 -19.33
N GLY A 227 -2.06 -20.39 -18.10
CA GLY A 227 -1.11 -20.00 -17.06
C GLY A 227 -0.09 -21.09 -16.73
N LEU A 228 -0.54 -22.34 -16.59
CA LEU A 228 0.33 -23.51 -16.36
C LEU A 228 1.31 -23.72 -17.53
N LYS A 229 0.86 -23.54 -18.78
CA LYS A 229 1.74 -23.61 -19.96
C LYS A 229 2.80 -22.50 -19.97
N ILE A 230 2.40 -21.27 -19.63
CA ILE A 230 3.33 -20.13 -19.51
C ILE A 230 4.35 -20.40 -18.39
N GLY A 231 3.88 -20.89 -17.25
CA GLY A 231 4.74 -21.27 -16.13
C GLY A 231 5.78 -22.31 -16.52
N ALA A 232 5.35 -23.39 -17.17
CA ALA A 232 6.24 -24.44 -17.66
C ALA A 232 7.28 -23.93 -18.67
N MET A 233 6.91 -22.98 -19.55
CA MET A 233 7.85 -22.34 -20.47
C MET A 233 8.91 -21.51 -19.76
N LEU A 234 8.53 -20.78 -18.70
CA LEU A 234 9.46 -20.04 -17.87
C LEU A 234 10.38 -20.96 -17.05
N ASP A 235 9.84 -22.04 -16.49
CA ASP A 235 10.59 -22.98 -15.66
C ASP A 235 11.64 -23.75 -16.48
N THR A 236 11.32 -24.04 -17.75
CA THR A 236 12.24 -24.66 -18.70
C THR A 236 13.22 -23.67 -19.35
N GLN A 237 13.18 -22.39 -18.96
CA GLN A 237 14.05 -21.32 -19.49
C GLN A 237 14.03 -21.23 -21.02
N ARG A 238 12.84 -21.34 -21.61
CA ARG A 238 12.66 -21.17 -23.05
C ARG A 238 13.11 -19.79 -23.52
N GLU A 239 13.50 -19.70 -24.79
CA GLU A 239 13.87 -18.42 -25.40
C GLU A 239 12.70 -17.42 -25.33
N VAL A 240 13.01 -16.15 -25.06
CA VAL A 240 12.00 -15.08 -24.93
C VAL A 240 11.14 -14.97 -26.20
N ILE A 241 11.74 -15.26 -27.36
CA ILE A 241 11.05 -15.29 -28.66
C ILE A 241 9.90 -16.30 -28.66
N GLU A 242 10.11 -17.50 -28.10
CA GLU A 242 9.06 -18.53 -28.04
C GLU A 242 7.91 -18.12 -27.10
N ILE A 243 8.26 -17.51 -25.96
CA ILE A 243 7.28 -17.00 -25.00
C ILE A 243 6.46 -15.88 -25.64
N ARG A 244 7.11 -14.95 -26.33
CA ARG A 244 6.45 -13.85 -27.07
C ARG A 244 5.51 -14.40 -28.14
N GLN A 245 5.95 -15.37 -28.94
CA GLN A 245 5.10 -16.04 -29.93
C GLN A 245 3.91 -16.78 -29.32
N PHE A 246 4.08 -17.35 -28.13
CA PHE A 246 2.98 -17.99 -27.43
C PHE A 246 1.97 -16.96 -26.91
N LEU A 247 2.43 -15.88 -26.28
CA LEU A 247 1.57 -14.78 -25.83
C LEU A 247 0.82 -14.14 -27.00
N GLU A 248 1.47 -13.96 -28.15
CA GLU A 248 0.85 -13.47 -29.38
C GLU A 248 -0.33 -14.35 -29.80
N LYS A 249 -0.16 -15.68 -29.74
CA LYS A 249 -1.25 -16.62 -30.01
C LYS A 249 -2.36 -16.55 -28.97
N VAL A 250 -2.05 -16.26 -27.71
CA VAL A 250 -3.06 -16.19 -26.64
C VAL A 250 -3.89 -14.91 -26.74
N TYR A 251 -3.25 -13.76 -26.98
CA TYR A 251 -3.92 -12.45 -26.98
C TYR A 251 -4.54 -12.11 -28.34
N ASN A 252 -3.86 -12.37 -29.46
CA ASN A 252 -4.21 -11.77 -30.75
C ASN A 252 -4.93 -12.72 -31.72
N GLN A 253 -5.44 -13.85 -31.23
CA GLN A 253 -6.30 -14.73 -32.03
C GLN A 253 -7.74 -14.22 -32.19
N SER A 254 -8.25 -13.46 -31.21
CA SER A 254 -9.63 -13.00 -31.20
C SER A 254 -9.79 -11.76 -30.30
N GLY A 255 -10.75 -10.90 -30.61
CA GLY A 255 -11.05 -9.72 -29.80
C GLY A 255 -10.08 -8.56 -30.04
N ARG A 256 -9.61 -7.94 -28.97
CA ARG A 256 -8.72 -6.77 -29.03
C ARG A 256 -7.29 -7.22 -29.32
N ILE A 257 -6.69 -6.64 -30.36
CA ILE A 257 -5.28 -6.83 -30.69
C ILE A 257 -4.43 -5.99 -29.71
N GLU A 258 -3.50 -6.65 -29.04
CA GLU A 258 -2.52 -6.04 -28.15
C GLU A 258 -1.13 -6.00 -28.82
N ASP A 259 -0.41 -4.89 -28.64
CA ASP A 259 0.93 -4.71 -29.20
C ASP A 259 2.00 -5.25 -28.24
N LEU A 260 2.30 -6.55 -28.39
CA LEU A 260 3.36 -7.20 -27.61
C LEU A 260 4.76 -6.82 -28.09
N ASP A 261 4.93 -6.37 -29.33
CA ASP A 261 6.25 -6.03 -29.90
C ASP A 261 6.81 -4.74 -29.30
N SER A 262 5.94 -3.85 -28.79
CA SER A 262 6.35 -2.67 -28.02
C SER A 262 7.08 -2.99 -26.71
N LEU A 263 6.92 -4.21 -26.17
CA LEU A 263 7.50 -4.63 -24.89
C LEU A 263 8.93 -5.13 -25.04
N SER A 264 9.81 -4.66 -24.15
CA SER A 264 11.16 -5.19 -24.01
C SER A 264 11.15 -6.64 -23.50
N ASP A 265 12.25 -7.37 -23.72
CA ASP A 265 12.35 -8.77 -23.30
C ASP A 265 12.20 -8.94 -21.78
N ALA A 266 12.69 -7.98 -20.99
CA ALA A 266 12.53 -7.97 -19.54
C ALA A 266 11.05 -7.79 -19.14
N GLU A 267 10.32 -6.94 -19.86
CA GLU A 267 8.88 -6.72 -19.62
C GLU A 267 8.05 -7.93 -20.03
N VAL A 268 8.40 -8.62 -21.13
CA VAL A 268 7.74 -9.86 -21.55
C VAL A 268 7.94 -10.97 -20.52
N LEU A 269 9.15 -11.12 -19.98
CA LEU A 269 9.42 -12.10 -18.91
C LEU A 269 8.66 -11.76 -17.62
N SER A 270 8.59 -10.47 -17.26
CA SER A 270 7.81 -10.00 -16.11
C SER A 270 6.32 -10.28 -16.29
N LEU A 271 5.78 -9.95 -17.47
CA LEU A 271 4.38 -10.22 -17.84
C LEU A 271 4.08 -11.71 -17.75
N ALA A 272 4.88 -12.55 -18.41
CA ALA A 272 4.73 -14.00 -18.35
C ALA A 272 4.80 -14.53 -16.90
N GLY A 273 5.70 -13.98 -16.08
CA GLY A 273 5.82 -14.31 -14.67
C GLY A 273 4.55 -14.01 -13.87
N ASN A 274 3.89 -12.89 -14.16
CA ASN A 274 2.62 -12.52 -13.55
C ASN A 274 1.44 -13.40 -14.01
N LEU A 275 1.51 -13.94 -15.23
CA LEU A 275 0.45 -14.77 -15.83
C LEU A 275 0.52 -16.25 -15.43
N ARG A 276 1.49 -16.66 -14.60
CA ARG A 276 1.65 -18.05 -14.15
C ARG A 276 0.41 -18.63 -13.46
N GLY A 277 -0.33 -17.80 -12.71
CA GLY A 277 -1.55 -18.22 -12.00
C GLY A 277 -2.79 -18.30 -12.88
N GLY A 278 -2.67 -18.01 -14.18
CA GLY A 278 -3.78 -17.99 -15.13
C GLY A 278 -3.83 -16.69 -15.92
N VAL A 279 -4.27 -16.78 -17.17
CA VAL A 279 -4.42 -15.61 -18.06
C VAL A 279 -5.78 -14.94 -17.80
N PRO A 280 -5.83 -13.69 -17.31
CA PRO A 280 -7.11 -13.03 -17.05
C PRO A 280 -7.90 -12.80 -18.34
N MET A 281 -9.17 -13.24 -18.34
CA MET A 281 -10.08 -13.09 -19.47
C MET A 281 -11.08 -11.97 -19.20
N ALA A 282 -11.39 -11.18 -20.23
CA ALA A 282 -12.39 -10.13 -20.18
C ALA A 282 -13.55 -10.45 -21.13
N THR A 283 -14.78 -10.44 -20.61
CA THR A 283 -16.01 -10.59 -21.39
C THR A 283 -16.91 -9.38 -21.13
N GLY A 284 -17.43 -8.76 -22.20
CA GLY A 284 -18.43 -7.71 -22.07
C GLY A 284 -19.73 -8.26 -21.49
N VAL A 285 -20.53 -7.41 -20.85
CA VAL A 285 -21.80 -7.83 -20.21
C VAL A 285 -22.84 -8.27 -21.26
N PHE A 286 -22.84 -7.63 -22.42
CA PHE A 286 -23.76 -7.90 -23.54
C PHE A 286 -23.04 -8.20 -24.86
N ASP A 287 -21.71 -8.14 -24.85
CA ASP A 287 -20.82 -8.40 -25.99
C ASP A 287 -19.82 -9.47 -25.50
N GLY A 288 -20.31 -10.71 -25.51
CA GLY A 288 -19.67 -11.84 -24.83
C GLY A 288 -18.47 -12.40 -25.58
N ALA A 289 -17.86 -13.46 -25.03
CA ALA A 289 -16.89 -14.24 -25.76
C ALA A 289 -17.61 -15.07 -26.86
N ASP A 290 -17.21 -14.88 -28.11
CA ASP A 290 -17.65 -15.66 -29.28
C ASP A 290 -16.96 -17.03 -29.38
#